data_AF-A0A925UL34-F1
#
_entry.id   AF-A0A925UL34-F1
#
_cell.length_a   1.000
_cell.length_b   1.000
_cell.length_c   1.000
_cell.angle_alpha   90.00
_cell.angle_beta   90.00
_cell.angle_gamma   90.00
#
_symmetry.space_group_name_H-M   'P 1'
#
loop_
_entity.id
_entity.type
_entity.pdbx_description
1 polymer ?
#
loop_
_entity_poly.entity_id
_entity_poly.type
_entity_poly.pdbx_seq_one_letter_code
_entity_poly.pdbx_strand_id
1 'polypeptide(L)'
;MTEVSFHFNVADRTDYTCRLVRKAARTGASVVLTGPAQTLAHFDRALWIFDDLEFLPHVMPRAGEPVAEHLRAATRVWLLADPSEAPQHDVLVNLAAEAPAGFESFAKLIEIVTPDED
;
A
#
# COMPACT_ATOMS: atom_id res chain seq x y z
N MET A 1 7.26 16.54 8.74
CA MET A 1 6.36 15.95 9.75
C MET A 1 5.33 15.15 8.98
N THR A 2 5.20 13.87 9.27
CA THR A 2 4.26 12.97 8.59
C THR A 2 2.82 13.26 9.03
N GLU A 3 1.91 13.37 8.06
CA GLU A 3 0.48 13.42 8.33
C GLU A 3 -0.02 12.00 8.64
N VAL A 4 -0.65 11.80 9.80
CA VAL A 4 -1.23 10.50 10.16
C VAL A 4 -2.76 10.59 10.06
N SER A 5 -3.37 9.69 9.30
CA SER A 5 -4.82 9.59 9.12
C SER A 5 -5.32 8.21 9.51
N PHE A 6 -6.40 8.15 10.28
CA PHE A 6 -7.10 6.91 10.60
C PHE A 6 -8.44 6.88 9.89
N HIS A 7 -8.68 5.83 9.13
CA HIS A 7 -9.92 5.60 8.40
C HIS A 7 -10.72 4.52 9.14
N PHE A 8 -11.60 4.95 10.03
CA PHE A 8 -12.45 4.09 10.86
C PHE A 8 -13.77 3.72 10.18
N ASN A 9 -14.50 2.76 10.77
CA ASN A 9 -15.81 2.27 10.30
C ASN A 9 -15.77 1.75 8.86
N VAL A 10 -14.63 1.15 8.49
CA VAL A 10 -14.45 0.52 7.19
C VAL A 10 -15.09 -0.87 7.25
N ALA A 11 -16.17 -1.07 6.50
CA ALA A 11 -16.91 -2.34 6.49
C ALA A 11 -16.14 -3.47 5.78
N ASP A 12 -15.47 -3.15 4.67
CA ASP A 12 -14.60 -4.08 3.94
C ASP A 12 -13.22 -3.44 3.78
N ARG A 13 -12.23 -3.98 4.51
CA ARG A 13 -10.84 -3.49 4.48
C ARG A 13 -10.24 -3.60 3.09
N THR A 14 -10.57 -4.66 2.36
CA THR A 14 -9.98 -4.97 1.06
C THR A 14 -10.48 -4.00 0.00
N ASP A 15 -11.81 -3.92 -0.18
CA ASP A 15 -12.41 -2.99 -1.15
C ASP A 15 -11.98 -1.55 -0.86
N TYR A 16 -12.04 -1.14 0.41
CA TYR A 16 -11.67 0.20 0.79
C TYR A 16 -10.22 0.53 0.47
N THR A 17 -9.29 -0.38 0.77
CA THR A 17 -7.86 -0.21 0.47
C THR A 17 -7.65 -0.12 -1.04
N CYS A 18 -8.26 -1.00 -1.85
CA CYS A 18 -8.14 -0.93 -3.31
C CYS A 18 -8.66 0.41 -3.86
N ARG A 19 -9.80 0.90 -3.37
CA ARG A 19 -10.35 2.21 -3.75
C ARG A 19 -9.44 3.38 -3.32
N LEU A 20 -8.83 3.28 -2.14
CA LEU A 20 -7.88 4.25 -1.63
C LEU A 20 -6.63 4.31 -2.52
N VAL A 21 -6.04 3.14 -2.82
CA VAL A 21 -4.87 3.01 -3.70
C VAL A 21 -5.18 3.58 -5.08
N ARG A 22 -6.32 3.21 -5.68
CA ARG A 22 -6.78 3.78 -6.95
C ARG A 22 -6.84 5.30 -6.90
N LYS A 23 -7.45 5.86 -5.85
CA LYS A 23 -7.61 7.31 -5.69
C LYS A 23 -6.25 8.01 -5.63
N ALA A 24 -5.32 7.49 -4.83
CA ALA A 24 -3.99 8.07 -4.65
C ALA A 24 -3.10 7.90 -5.91
N ALA A 25 -3.13 6.74 -6.54
CA ALA A 25 -2.39 6.51 -7.79
C ALA A 25 -2.85 7.47 -8.90
N ARG A 26 -4.15 7.76 -9.01
CA ARG A 26 -4.71 8.72 -9.98
C ARG A 26 -4.30 10.17 -9.74
N THR A 27 -3.86 10.53 -8.53
CA THR A 27 -3.26 11.86 -8.28
C THR A 27 -1.76 11.89 -8.61
N GLY A 28 -1.19 10.78 -9.08
CA GLY A 28 0.23 10.64 -9.36
C GLY A 28 1.10 10.43 -8.11
N ALA A 29 0.50 10.13 -6.96
CA ALA A 29 1.25 9.84 -5.73
C ALA A 29 1.80 8.41 -5.76
N SER A 30 2.99 8.21 -5.18
CA SER A 30 3.49 6.88 -4.83
C SER A 30 2.74 6.33 -3.61
N VAL A 31 2.31 5.08 -3.67
CA VAL A 31 1.59 4.40 -2.60
C VAL A 31 2.34 3.12 -2.24
N VAL A 32 2.67 2.98 -0.96
CA VAL A 32 3.26 1.77 -0.40
C VAL A 32 2.23 1.10 0.51
N LEU A 33 1.94 -0.17 0.26
CA LEU A 33 1.21 -1.03 1.17
C LEU A 33 2.24 -1.85 1.94
N THR A 34 2.11 -1.87 3.26
CA THR A 34 3.00 -2.65 4.12
C THR A 34 2.25 -3.45 5.15
N GLY A 35 2.78 -4.62 5.50
CA GLY A 35 2.18 -5.53 6.46
C GLY A 35 2.68 -6.97 6.29
N PRO A 36 2.02 -7.93 6.95
CA PRO A 36 2.40 -9.34 6.87
C PRO A 36 2.38 -9.87 5.43
N ALA A 37 3.31 -10.77 5.10
CA ALA A 37 3.45 -11.30 3.74
C ALA A 37 2.15 -11.90 3.17
N GLN A 38 1.35 -12.57 4.00
CA GLN A 38 0.05 -13.13 3.58
C GLN A 38 -0.96 -12.02 3.22
N THR A 39 -0.98 -10.94 4.01
CA THR A 39 -1.82 -9.76 3.76
C THR A 39 -1.39 -9.07 2.47
N LEU A 40 -0.10 -8.89 2.25
CA LEU A 40 0.42 -8.32 1.00
C LEU A 40 0.07 -9.20 -0.22
N ALA A 41 0.25 -10.52 -0.13
CA ALA A 41 -0.12 -11.43 -1.22
C ALA A 41 -1.63 -11.44 -1.50
N HIS A 42 -2.47 -11.20 -0.49
CA HIS A 42 -3.90 -10.97 -0.69
C HIS A 42 -4.16 -9.69 -1.48
N PHE A 43 -3.52 -8.58 -1.10
CA PHE A 43 -3.68 -7.30 -1.80
C PHE A 43 -3.08 -7.27 -3.21
N ASP A 44 -2.00 -8.01 -3.46
CA ASP A 44 -1.43 -8.20 -4.79
C ASP A 44 -2.49 -8.75 -5.76
N ARG A 45 -3.25 -9.77 -5.32
CA ARG A 45 -4.38 -10.29 -6.10
C ARG A 45 -5.55 -9.32 -6.15
N ALA A 46 -5.94 -8.75 -5.02
CA ALA A 46 -7.13 -7.89 -4.93
C ALA A 46 -7.00 -6.65 -5.82
N LEU A 47 -5.83 -6.01 -5.87
CA LEU A 47 -5.58 -4.84 -6.72
C LEU A 47 -5.75 -5.13 -8.21
N TRP A 48 -5.59 -6.39 -8.64
CA TRP A 48 -5.84 -6.79 -10.02
C TRP A 48 -7.30 -7.04 -10.36
N ILE A 49 -8.13 -7.46 -9.39
CA ILE A 49 -9.47 -8.00 -9.66
C ILE A 49 -10.61 -7.23 -9.01
N PHE A 50 -10.34 -6.20 -8.20
CA PHE A 50 -11.38 -5.49 -7.46
C PHE A 50 -12.34 -4.70 -8.37
N ASP A 51 -11.91 -4.35 -9.59
CA ASP A 51 -12.71 -3.62 -10.58
C ASP A 51 -12.28 -4.05 -11.99
N ASP A 52 -13.19 -4.67 -12.74
CA ASP A 52 -12.93 -5.22 -14.08
C ASP A 52 -12.45 -4.17 -15.10
N LEU A 53 -12.71 -2.88 -14.82
CA LEU A 53 -12.34 -1.76 -15.69
C LEU A 53 -11.14 -0.98 -15.17
N GLU A 54 -10.55 -1.36 -14.04
CA GLU A 54 -9.38 -0.69 -13.49
C GLU A 54 -8.09 -1.47 -13.77
N PHE A 55 -7.05 -0.73 -14.14
CA PHE A 55 -5.69 -1.24 -14.18
C PHE A 55 -4.84 -0.47 -13.17
N LEU A 56 -4.50 -1.11 -12.05
CA LEU A 56 -3.60 -0.57 -11.03
C LEU A 56 -2.24 -1.26 -11.11
N PRO A 57 -1.29 -0.76 -11.91
CA PRO A 57 0.03 -1.36 -12.01
C PRO A 57 0.76 -1.25 -10.66
N HIS A 58 1.11 -2.41 -10.12
CA HIS A 58 1.81 -2.52 -8.85
C HIS A 58 2.91 -3.57 -8.92
N VAL A 59 3.85 -3.48 -7.98
CA VAL A 59 4.95 -4.44 -7.83
C VAL A 59 4.98 -4.93 -6.38
N MET A 60 4.96 -6.25 -6.23
CA MET A 60 5.36 -6.95 -5.02
C MET A 60 6.69 -7.68 -5.28
N PRO A 61 7.84 -7.13 -4.81
CA PRO A 61 9.12 -7.76 -5.01
C PRO A 61 9.19 -9.12 -4.31
N ARG A 62 9.88 -10.08 -4.94
CA ARG A 62 10.22 -11.34 -4.28
C ARG A 62 11.47 -11.14 -3.42
N ALA A 63 11.48 -11.76 -2.25
CA ALA A 63 12.62 -11.67 -1.33
C ALA A 63 13.92 -12.09 -2.04
N GLY A 64 14.92 -11.21 -2.03
CA GLY A 64 16.23 -11.44 -2.65
C GLY A 64 16.28 -11.27 -4.18
N GLU A 65 15.18 -10.89 -4.84
CA GLU A 65 15.17 -10.61 -6.28
C GLU A 65 15.22 -9.10 -6.54
N PRO A 66 16.22 -8.59 -7.27
CA PRO A 66 16.29 -7.17 -7.59
C PRO A 66 15.19 -6.77 -8.56
N VAL A 67 14.45 -5.71 -8.23
CA VAL A 67 13.48 -5.11 -9.15
C VAL A 67 14.21 -4.31 -10.22
N ALA A 68 13.89 -4.57 -11.49
CA ALA A 68 14.49 -3.89 -12.63
C ALA A 68 14.25 -2.37 -12.58
N GLU A 69 15.26 -1.58 -12.97
CA GLU A 69 15.25 -0.12 -12.84
C GLU A 69 14.07 0.55 -13.56
N HIS A 70 13.69 0.05 -14.75
CA HIS A 70 12.55 0.58 -15.50
C HIS A 70 11.22 0.39 -14.74
N LEU A 71 11.06 -0.71 -13.99
CA LEU A 71 9.90 -0.91 -13.13
C LEU A 71 9.94 0.03 -11.93
N ARG A 72 11.13 0.27 -11.35
CA ARG A 72 11.30 1.24 -10.26
C ARG A 72 10.86 2.65 -10.65
N ALA A 73 11.20 3.08 -11.87
CA ALA A 73 10.82 4.39 -12.39
C ALA A 73 9.34 4.51 -12.80
N ALA A 74 8.74 3.43 -13.32
CA ALA A 74 7.38 3.44 -13.85
C ALA A 74 6.30 3.12 -12.81
N THR A 75 6.64 2.38 -11.75
CA THR A 75 5.67 1.86 -10.76
C THR A 75 5.43 2.87 -9.65
N ARG A 76 4.16 3.15 -9.38
CA ARG A 76 3.74 4.01 -8.26
C ARG A 76 3.12 3.25 -7.10
N VAL A 77 2.71 2.01 -7.28
CA VAL A 77 2.11 1.20 -6.21
C VAL A 77 3.04 0.05 -5.85
N TRP A 78 3.46 0.00 -4.59
CA TRP A 78 4.43 -0.96 -4.08
C TRP A 78 3.85 -1.74 -2.91
N LEU A 79 4.05 -3.06 -2.90
CA LEU A 79 3.69 -3.92 -1.79
C LEU A 79 4.99 -4.43 -1.16
N LEU A 80 5.32 -3.91 0.02
CA LEU A 80 6.63 -4.10 0.64
C LEU A 80 6.47 -4.50 2.11
N ALA A 81 7.17 -5.57 2.51
CA ALA A 81 7.24 -5.95 3.92
C ALA A 81 8.00 -4.90 4.74
N ASP A 82 9.09 -4.34 4.18
CA ASP A 82 9.79 -3.18 4.72
C ASP A 82 9.51 -1.95 3.84
N PRO A 83 8.74 -0.96 4.32
CA PRO A 83 8.38 0.20 3.52
C PRO A 83 9.57 1.13 3.23
N SER A 84 10.71 0.99 3.93
CA SER A 84 11.92 1.79 3.68
C SER A 84 12.63 1.43 2.37
N GLU A 85 12.30 0.28 1.78
CA GLU A 85 12.82 -0.16 0.48
C GLU A 85 12.13 0.54 -0.72
N ALA A 86 11.09 1.33 -0.45
CA ALA A 86 10.33 2.01 -1.48
C ALA A 86 11.16 3.10 -2.19
N PRO A 87 11.02 3.28 -3.52
CA PRO A 87 11.71 4.36 -4.22
C PRO A 87 11.22 5.77 -3.86
N GLN A 88 9.98 5.87 -3.41
CA GLN A 88 9.30 7.14 -3.13
C GLN A 88 8.37 6.98 -1.92
N HIS A 89 8.28 8.02 -1.08
CA HIS A 89 7.60 7.99 0.21
C HIS A 89 6.45 9.01 0.30
N ASP A 90 5.49 9.00 -0.64
CA ASP A 90 4.36 9.92 -0.58
C ASP A 90 3.29 9.41 0.41
N VAL A 91 2.74 8.21 0.15
CA VAL A 91 1.68 7.60 0.96
C VAL A 91 2.07 6.20 1.42
N LEU A 92 2.00 5.97 2.73
CA LEU A 92 2.10 4.65 3.35
C LEU A 92 0.72 4.21 3.82
N VAL A 93 0.28 3.02 3.41
CA VAL A 93 -0.90 2.34 3.93
C VAL A 93 -0.41 1.19 4.80
N ASN A 94 -0.64 1.30 6.11
CA ASN A 94 -0.31 0.24 7.04
C ASN A 94 -1.46 -0.78 7.10
N LEU A 95 -1.09 -2.06 6.99
CA LEU A 95 -1.99 -3.19 7.01
C LEU A 95 -1.64 -4.18 8.14
N ALA A 96 -0.67 -3.82 8.99
CA ALA A 96 -0.29 -4.51 10.21
C ALA A 96 -0.99 -3.91 11.44
N ALA A 97 -0.91 -4.59 12.58
CA ALA A 97 -1.47 -4.11 13.84
C ALA A 97 -0.73 -2.91 14.43
N GLU A 98 0.55 -2.75 14.11
CA GLU A 98 1.41 -1.68 14.58
C GLU A 98 1.98 -0.90 13.40
N ALA A 99 2.22 0.39 13.58
CA ALA A 99 2.89 1.20 12.58
C ALA A 99 4.35 0.69 12.40
N PRO A 100 4.81 0.52 11.16
CA PRO A 100 6.16 0.04 10.88
C PRO A 100 7.20 1.10 11.26
N ALA A 101 8.39 0.67 11.67
CA ALA A 101 9.51 1.61 11.85
C ALA A 101 9.81 2.38 10.55
N GLY A 102 10.15 3.66 10.66
CA GLY A 102 10.54 4.48 9.52
C GLY A 102 9.36 5.05 8.71
N PHE A 103 8.12 4.90 9.19
CA PHE A 103 6.94 5.54 8.61
C PHE A 103 7.08 7.08 8.54
N GLU A 104 7.93 7.66 9.38
CA GLU A 104 8.20 9.10 9.45
C GLU A 104 8.89 9.65 8.19
N SER A 105 9.44 8.77 7.35
CA SER A 105 9.97 9.14 6.03
C SER A 105 8.88 9.43 5.01
N PHE A 106 7.65 9.00 5.27
CA PHE A 106 6.51 9.23 4.40
C PHE A 106 5.84 10.58 4.67
N ALA A 107 5.32 11.21 3.61
CA ALA A 107 4.53 12.41 3.76
C ALA A 107 3.20 12.12 4.48
N LYS A 108 2.59 10.97 4.21
CA LYS A 108 1.32 10.54 4.83
C LYS A 108 1.32 9.07 5.21
N LEU A 109 0.88 8.77 6.43
CA LEU A 109 0.53 7.43 6.91
C LEU A 109 -0.99 7.29 7.00
N ILE A 110 -1.53 6.21 6.48
CA ILE A 110 -2.95 5.85 6.54
C ILE A 110 -3.11 4.50 7.26
N GLU A 111 -3.86 4.53 8.34
CA GLU A 111 -4.31 3.38 9.11
C GLU A 111 -5.76 3.07 8.75
N ILE A 112 -6.07 1.80 8.47
CA ILE A 112 -7.42 1.36 8.10
C ILE A 112 -7.94 0.46 9.22
N VAL A 113 -8.95 0.94 9.95
CA VAL A 113 -9.47 0.28 11.14
C VAL A 113 -10.86 -0.26 10.85
N THR A 114 -11.02 -1.58 10.95
CA THR A 114 -12.32 -2.23 10.80
C THR A 114 -12.96 -2.54 12.16
N PRO A 115 -14.30 -2.59 12.26
CA PRO A 115 -14.99 -2.80 13.54
C PRO A 115 -14.77 -4.18 14.17
N ASP A 116 -14.35 -5.18 13.38
CA ASP A 116 -14.26 -6.60 13.77
C ASP A 116 -12.80 -7.08 13.94
N GLU A 117 -11.84 -6.17 14.06
CA GLU A 117 -10.44 -6.51 14.40
C GLU A 117 -10.25 -6.60 15.91
N ASP A 118 -10.59 -7.77 16.47
CA ASP A 118 -10.09 -8.29 17.77
C ASP A 118 -8.99 -9.35 17.55
#